data_AF-A0A932W034-F1
#
_entry.id   AF-A0A932W034-F1
#
_cell.length_a   1.000
_cell.length_b   1.000
_cell.length_c   1.000
_cell.angle_alpha   90.00
_cell.angle_beta   90.00
_cell.angle_gamma   90.00
#
_symmetry.space_group_name_H-M   'P 1'
#
loop_
_entity.id
_entity.type
_entity.pdbx_description
1 polymer ?
#
loop_
_entity_poly.entity_id
_entity_poly.type
_entity_poly.pdbx_seq_one_letter_code
_entity_poly.pdbx_strand_id
1 'polypeptide(L)'
;MKRGILHLALLIVLFSMPAWAQDYDPFAYSSGPFHSCPSIGRGGDPDLNVLKNRDLPPPAFDPMIIDDILGYVPPTASTMGRSVKRADWPQEAWDDVTPWESSGVVIDGYLIGIRSEGPESCNCGSRQYHDYHLWVVANSTDGKPVSVVVEISPRVLASHSTWRQSTLSRLASQRTRVRISGWLMWDEDHPEQIGLSRGTLWEVHPIHKIEYFSGGRWRTL
;
A
#
# COMPACT_ATOMS: atom_id res chain seq x y z
N MET A 1 -65.38 -33.17 20.39
CA MET A 1 -64.35 -32.98 19.34
C MET A 1 -63.56 -31.70 19.63
N LYS A 2 -62.46 -31.78 20.38
CA LYS A 2 -61.58 -30.62 20.66
C LYS A 2 -60.37 -30.73 19.73
N ARG A 3 -60.23 -29.78 18.81
CA ARG A 3 -59.12 -29.72 17.83
C ARG A 3 -57.88 -29.18 18.54
N GLY A 4 -56.82 -29.99 18.56
CA GLY A 4 -55.49 -29.57 19.03
C GLY A 4 -54.82 -28.69 17.97
N ILE A 5 -54.24 -27.58 18.42
CA ILE A 5 -53.40 -26.71 17.60
C ILE A 5 -51.96 -27.19 17.81
N LEU A 6 -51.38 -27.75 16.75
CA LEU A 6 -49.97 -28.14 16.69
C LEU A 6 -49.16 -26.87 16.38
N HIS A 7 -48.42 -26.34 17.35
CA HIS A 7 -47.50 -25.24 17.11
C HIS A 7 -46.22 -25.78 16.46
N LEU A 8 -46.09 -25.54 15.16
CA LEU A 8 -44.86 -25.76 14.40
C LEU A 8 -43.91 -24.60 14.71
N ALA A 9 -42.88 -24.84 15.52
CA ALA A 9 -41.83 -23.87 15.77
C ALA A 9 -40.93 -23.74 14.53
N LEU A 10 -41.07 -22.63 13.81
CA LEU A 10 -40.19 -22.28 12.69
C LEU A 10 -38.86 -21.79 13.26
N LEU A 11 -37.83 -22.64 13.21
CA LEU A 11 -36.45 -22.26 13.53
C LEU A 11 -35.92 -21.39 12.38
N ILE A 12 -35.98 -20.06 12.55
CA ILE A 12 -35.30 -19.12 11.67
C ILE A 12 -33.81 -19.14 12.04
N VAL A 13 -33.01 -19.86 11.26
CA VAL A 13 -31.55 -19.73 11.29
C VAL A 13 -31.21 -18.42 10.58
N LEU A 14 -31.02 -17.36 11.36
CA LEU A 14 -30.42 -16.11 10.88
C LEU A 14 -28.96 -16.41 10.53
N PHE A 15 -28.67 -16.64 9.25
CA PHE A 15 -27.32 -16.52 8.74
C PHE A 15 -26.94 -15.03 8.83
N SER A 16 -26.15 -14.69 9.85
CA SER A 16 -25.44 -13.41 9.90
C SER A 16 -24.43 -13.42 8.75
N MET A 17 -24.82 -12.89 7.61
CA MET A 17 -23.86 -12.51 6.57
C MET A 17 -22.87 -11.53 7.19
N PRO A 18 -21.55 -11.77 7.13
CA PRO A 18 -20.59 -10.79 7.60
C PRO A 18 -20.79 -9.49 6.81
N ALA A 19 -21.10 -8.42 7.52
CA ALA A 19 -21.21 -7.06 6.97
C ALA A 19 -19.80 -6.51 6.63
N TRP A 20 -19.11 -7.13 5.67
CA TRP A 20 -17.74 -6.76 5.30
C TRP A 20 -17.55 -6.85 3.79
N ALA A 21 -18.27 -5.98 3.10
CA ALA A 21 -17.76 -5.30 1.93
C ALA A 21 -18.42 -3.92 1.99
N GLN A 22 -17.86 -3.00 2.78
CA GLN A 22 -17.97 -1.63 2.30
C GLN A 22 -17.26 -1.63 0.96
N ASP A 23 -17.96 -1.26 -0.11
CA ASP A 23 -17.36 -1.08 -1.42
C ASP A 23 -16.15 -0.15 -1.24
N TYR A 24 -14.95 -0.73 -1.26
CA TYR A 24 -13.73 0.01 -1.05
C TYR A 24 -13.49 0.86 -2.30
N ASP A 25 -13.64 2.18 -2.15
CA ASP A 25 -13.42 3.13 -3.23
C ASP A 25 -12.09 3.87 -3.05
N PRO A 26 -11.03 3.53 -3.81
CA PRO A 26 -9.76 4.24 -3.75
C PRO A 26 -9.87 5.72 -4.17
N PHE A 27 -10.89 6.10 -4.96
CA PHE A 27 -11.09 7.50 -5.36
C PHE A 27 -11.49 8.40 -4.19
N ALA A 28 -12.15 7.84 -3.18
CA ALA A 28 -12.52 8.57 -1.96
C ALA A 28 -11.30 9.05 -1.15
N TYR A 29 -10.12 8.47 -1.41
CA TYR A 29 -8.86 8.81 -0.75
C TYR A 29 -7.93 9.68 -1.60
N SER A 30 -8.49 10.38 -2.59
CA SER A 30 -7.78 11.37 -3.41
C SER A 30 -8.42 12.75 -3.30
N SER A 31 -7.62 13.79 -3.10
CA SER A 31 -8.03 15.20 -3.03
C SER A 31 -8.36 15.82 -4.41
N GLY A 32 -8.16 15.06 -5.48
CA GLY A 32 -8.43 15.45 -6.86
C GLY A 32 -7.15 15.58 -7.71
N PRO A 33 -7.17 16.39 -8.79
CA PRO A 33 -6.01 16.56 -9.65
C PRO A 33 -4.84 17.27 -8.96
N PHE A 34 -3.62 16.79 -9.18
CA PHE A 34 -2.37 17.41 -8.72
C PHE A 34 -1.58 17.92 -9.93
N HIS A 35 -1.37 19.23 -10.01
CA HIS A 35 -0.75 19.88 -11.18
C HIS A 35 -1.34 19.43 -12.54
N SER A 36 -2.68 19.34 -12.63
CA SER A 36 -3.43 18.87 -13.82
C SER A 36 -3.31 17.37 -14.13
N CYS A 37 -2.65 16.59 -13.27
CA CYS A 37 -2.65 15.14 -13.32
C CYS A 37 -3.83 14.59 -12.49
N PRO A 38 -4.82 13.89 -13.09
CA PRO A 38 -5.91 13.27 -12.33
C PRO A 38 -5.38 12.13 -11.45
N SER A 39 -6.16 11.69 -10.45
CA SER A 39 -5.77 10.58 -9.55
C SER A 39 -5.54 9.26 -10.28
N ILE A 40 -6.23 9.01 -11.39
CA ILE A 40 -6.00 7.84 -12.26
C ILE A 40 -4.72 7.93 -13.11
N GLY A 41 -3.94 9.01 -12.99
CA GLY A 41 -2.76 9.26 -13.81
C GLY A 41 -3.09 9.45 -15.30
N ARG A 42 -2.09 9.23 -16.17
CA ARG A 42 -2.26 9.19 -17.64
C ARG A 42 -1.43 8.05 -18.23
N GLY A 43 -2.09 7.13 -18.93
CA GLY A 43 -1.48 5.89 -19.42
C GLY A 43 -1.32 4.86 -18.32
N GLY A 44 -0.60 3.77 -18.61
CA GLY A 44 -0.40 2.68 -17.65
C GLY A 44 -1.70 1.99 -17.26
N ASP A 45 -1.78 1.52 -16.02
CA ASP A 45 -2.98 0.94 -15.42
C ASP A 45 -3.70 2.01 -14.56
N PRO A 46 -4.94 2.43 -14.92
CA PRO A 46 -5.65 3.47 -14.17
C PRO A 46 -6.07 3.04 -12.76
N ASP A 47 -6.33 1.75 -12.52
CA ASP A 47 -6.76 1.23 -11.23
C ASP A 47 -5.57 1.14 -10.26
N LEU A 48 -4.39 0.76 -10.76
CA LEU A 48 -3.15 0.85 -9.98
C LEU A 48 -2.76 2.31 -9.72
N ASN A 49 -2.85 3.18 -10.74
CA ASN A 49 -2.49 4.58 -10.59
C ASN A 49 -3.33 5.29 -9.51
N VAL A 50 -4.62 4.97 -9.38
CA VAL A 50 -5.46 5.59 -8.34
C VAL A 50 -5.02 5.16 -6.93
N LEU A 51 -4.57 3.92 -6.76
CA LEU A 51 -4.03 3.43 -5.48
C LEU A 51 -2.73 4.15 -5.10
N LYS A 52 -1.81 4.31 -6.07
CA LYS A 52 -0.57 5.08 -5.90
C LYS A 52 -0.83 6.54 -5.53
N ASN A 53 -1.92 7.12 -6.03
CA ASN A 53 -2.25 8.54 -5.87
C ASN A 53 -3.15 8.89 -4.67
N ARG A 54 -3.40 7.97 -3.73
CA ARG A 54 -4.22 8.20 -2.52
C ARG A 54 -3.58 9.22 -1.56
N ASP A 55 -3.79 10.51 -1.77
CA ASP A 55 -3.17 11.57 -0.96
C ASP A 55 -3.92 11.93 0.34
N LEU A 56 -5.07 11.31 0.57
CA LEU A 56 -5.76 11.33 1.86
C LEU A 56 -5.41 10.08 2.68
N PRO A 57 -5.07 10.22 3.98
CA PRO A 57 -4.68 9.09 4.79
C PRO A 57 -5.84 8.13 5.09
N PRO A 58 -5.56 6.85 5.38
CA PRO A 58 -6.56 5.94 5.93
C PRO A 58 -7.05 6.45 7.30
N PRO A 59 -8.25 6.03 7.75
CA PRO A 59 -8.79 6.43 9.05
C PRO A 59 -7.96 5.91 10.24
N ALA A 60 -7.21 4.83 10.04
CA ALA A 60 -6.32 4.23 11.02
C ALA A 60 -5.10 3.57 10.33
N PHE A 61 -4.06 3.30 11.12
CA PHE A 61 -2.91 2.53 10.69
C PHE A 61 -2.75 1.32 11.61
N ASP A 62 -3.06 0.14 11.10
CA ASP A 62 -2.93 -1.10 11.85
C ASP A 62 -1.47 -1.59 11.82
N PRO A 63 -0.91 -2.04 12.95
CA PRO A 63 0.44 -2.59 12.97
C PRO A 63 0.54 -3.82 12.08
N MET A 64 1.55 -3.85 11.21
CA MET A 64 1.84 -5.00 10.35
C MET A 64 3.33 -5.35 10.41
N ILE A 65 3.64 -6.64 10.50
CA ILE A 65 5.02 -7.12 10.56
C ILE A 65 5.53 -7.27 9.12
N ILE A 66 6.77 -6.83 8.87
CA ILE A 66 7.39 -6.88 7.55
C ILE A 66 7.40 -8.32 6.99
N ASP A 67 7.68 -9.31 7.83
CA ASP A 67 7.70 -10.71 7.43
C ASP A 67 6.33 -11.23 6.99
N ASP A 68 5.22 -10.70 7.54
CA ASP A 68 3.87 -11.06 7.09
C ASP A 68 3.59 -10.50 5.68
N ILE A 69 4.04 -9.27 5.40
CA ILE A 69 3.94 -8.65 4.07
C ILE A 69 4.79 -9.41 3.03
N LEU A 70 5.99 -9.83 3.44
CA LEU A 70 6.88 -10.62 2.60
C LEU A 70 6.33 -12.04 2.35
N GLY A 71 5.67 -12.62 3.36
CA GLY A 71 5.19 -14.00 3.32
C GLY A 71 3.88 -14.19 2.55
N TYR A 72 3.09 -13.12 2.36
CA TYR A 72 1.82 -13.21 1.65
C TYR A 72 1.98 -12.95 0.14
N VAL A 73 1.77 -13.99 -0.66
CA VAL A 73 1.72 -13.90 -2.13
C VAL A 73 0.29 -14.22 -2.60
N PRO A 74 -0.45 -13.24 -3.16
CA PRO A 74 -1.74 -13.42 -3.81
C PRO A 74 -1.71 -14.55 -4.85
N PRO A 75 -2.48 -15.64 -4.70
CA PRO A 75 -2.40 -16.79 -5.60
C PRO A 75 -2.80 -16.44 -7.05
N THR A 76 -3.81 -15.62 -7.25
CA THR A 76 -4.30 -15.23 -8.58
C THR A 76 -3.63 -13.94 -9.04
N ALA A 77 -3.63 -12.89 -8.21
CA ALA A 77 -3.08 -11.59 -8.63
C ALA A 77 -1.57 -11.63 -8.95
N SER A 78 -0.81 -12.52 -8.31
CA SER A 78 0.62 -12.70 -8.64
C SER A 78 0.89 -13.29 -10.02
N THR A 79 -0.13 -13.88 -10.65
CA THR A 79 -0.01 -14.45 -12.01
C THR A 79 -0.39 -13.46 -13.11
N MET A 80 -1.01 -12.32 -12.77
CA MET A 80 -1.45 -11.31 -13.74
C MET A 80 -0.26 -10.57 -14.33
N GLY A 81 0.62 -10.07 -13.45
CA GLY A 81 1.76 -9.22 -13.81
C GLY A 81 1.40 -7.97 -14.60
N ARG A 82 2.43 -7.24 -15.05
CA ARG A 82 2.27 -5.93 -15.70
C ARG A 82 1.50 -5.89 -17.03
N SER A 83 1.40 -7.04 -17.70
CA SER A 83 0.84 -7.16 -19.05
C SER A 83 -0.69 -7.24 -19.05
N VAL A 84 -1.30 -7.66 -17.93
CA VAL A 84 -2.74 -7.75 -17.77
C VAL A 84 -3.20 -6.60 -16.89
N LYS A 85 -4.02 -5.70 -17.45
CA LYS A 85 -4.56 -4.57 -16.70
C LYS A 85 -5.59 -5.02 -15.70
N ARG A 86 -5.67 -4.34 -14.56
CA ARG A 86 -6.61 -4.60 -13.46
C ARG A 86 -8.07 -4.60 -13.92
N ALA A 87 -8.42 -3.74 -14.88
CA ALA A 87 -9.73 -3.75 -15.53
C ALA A 87 -10.09 -5.09 -16.20
N ASP A 88 -9.08 -5.88 -16.60
CA ASP A 88 -9.23 -7.20 -17.21
C ASP A 88 -8.96 -8.35 -16.22
N TRP A 89 -8.72 -8.05 -14.94
CA TRP A 89 -8.47 -9.09 -13.94
C TRP A 89 -9.74 -9.91 -13.67
N PRO A 90 -9.59 -11.22 -13.44
CA PRO A 90 -10.67 -12.04 -12.92
C PRO A 90 -11.00 -11.60 -11.48
N GLN A 91 -12.24 -11.85 -11.05
CA GLN A 91 -12.71 -11.45 -9.72
C GLN A 91 -11.83 -12.05 -8.60
N GLU A 92 -11.30 -13.25 -8.80
CA GLU A 92 -10.42 -13.92 -7.84
C GLU A 92 -9.13 -13.14 -7.57
N ALA A 93 -8.59 -12.42 -8.58
CA ALA A 93 -7.44 -11.56 -8.37
C ALA A 93 -7.80 -10.30 -7.57
N TRP A 94 -9.00 -9.75 -7.78
CA TRP A 94 -9.53 -8.67 -6.96
C TRP A 94 -9.76 -9.11 -5.52
N ASP A 95 -10.31 -10.31 -5.32
CA ASP A 95 -10.58 -10.88 -4.00
C ASP A 95 -9.28 -11.13 -3.22
N ASP A 96 -8.18 -11.47 -3.90
CA ASP A 96 -6.87 -11.61 -3.26
C ASP A 96 -6.36 -10.27 -2.68
N VAL A 97 -6.47 -9.18 -3.44
CA VAL A 97 -5.79 -7.93 -3.10
C VAL A 97 -6.66 -6.94 -2.33
N THR A 98 -7.96 -6.89 -2.59
CA THR A 98 -8.86 -5.85 -2.04
C THR A 98 -8.83 -5.75 -0.51
N PRO A 99 -8.84 -6.86 0.27
CA PRO A 99 -8.76 -6.77 1.73
C PRO A 99 -7.48 -6.08 2.22
N TRP A 100 -6.37 -6.31 1.52
CA TRP A 100 -5.06 -5.74 1.82
C TRP A 100 -4.95 -4.31 1.32
N GLU A 101 -5.38 -4.03 0.08
CA GLU A 101 -5.32 -2.69 -0.52
C GLU A 101 -6.26 -1.69 0.17
N SER A 102 -7.32 -2.16 0.82
CA SER A 102 -8.21 -1.33 1.64
C SER A 102 -7.65 -1.01 3.04
N SER A 103 -6.46 -1.52 3.39
CA SER A 103 -5.87 -1.39 4.72
C SER A 103 -4.82 -0.28 4.82
N GLY A 104 -4.97 0.56 5.83
CA GLY A 104 -3.91 1.44 6.31
C GLY A 104 -3.02 0.69 7.28
N VAL A 105 -1.70 0.70 7.05
CA VAL A 105 -0.74 -0.06 7.87
C VAL A 105 0.33 0.83 8.47
N VAL A 106 0.92 0.39 9.59
CA VAL A 106 2.21 0.89 10.09
C VAL A 106 3.19 -0.26 10.26
N ILE A 107 4.32 -0.18 9.55
CA ILE A 107 5.43 -1.13 9.65
C ILE A 107 6.57 -0.55 10.47
N ASP A 108 7.28 -1.39 11.22
CA ASP A 108 8.48 -1.05 12.00
C ASP A 108 9.66 -1.84 11.44
N GLY A 109 10.72 -1.15 11.02
CA GLY A 109 11.87 -1.76 10.37
C GLY A 109 13.04 -0.81 10.25
N TYR A 110 13.97 -1.10 9.35
CA TYR A 110 15.17 -0.28 9.11
C TYR A 110 15.18 0.25 7.69
N LEU A 111 15.32 1.57 7.56
CA LEU A 111 15.46 2.22 6.26
C LEU A 111 16.88 1.96 5.74
N ILE A 112 17.01 1.36 4.56
CA ILE A 112 18.33 0.99 3.99
C ILE A 112 18.66 1.68 2.66
N GLY A 113 17.72 2.43 2.10
CA GLY A 113 17.97 3.21 0.90
C GLY A 113 16.80 4.12 0.53
N ILE A 114 17.09 5.05 -0.37
CA ILE A 114 16.11 5.90 -1.02
C ILE A 114 16.59 6.23 -2.44
N ARG A 115 15.66 6.39 -3.37
CA ARG A 115 15.88 6.86 -4.73
C ARG A 115 14.70 7.73 -5.19
N SER A 116 14.96 8.76 -6.00
CA SER A 116 13.90 9.39 -6.80
C SER A 116 13.64 8.53 -8.01
N GLU A 117 12.39 8.12 -8.23
CA GLU A 117 12.02 7.41 -9.44
C GLU A 117 12.04 8.33 -10.67
N GLY A 118 11.81 7.71 -11.83
CA GLY A 118 11.63 8.39 -13.10
C GLY A 118 10.17 8.77 -13.39
N PRO A 119 9.87 9.22 -14.62
CA PRO A 119 8.50 9.51 -15.03
C PRO A 119 7.63 8.25 -15.04
N GLU A 120 6.44 8.33 -14.43
CA GLU A 120 5.49 7.23 -14.29
C GLU A 120 4.06 7.64 -14.69
N SER A 121 3.22 6.66 -15.02
CA SER A 121 1.83 6.91 -15.42
C SER A 121 0.99 7.54 -14.32
N CYS A 122 1.16 7.11 -13.07
CA CYS A 122 0.47 7.66 -11.90
C CYS A 122 0.73 9.18 -11.77
N ASN A 123 1.94 9.61 -12.13
CA ASN A 123 2.40 11.00 -12.12
C ASN A 123 2.32 11.68 -13.50
N CYS A 124 1.52 11.12 -14.42
CA CYS A 124 1.30 11.64 -15.77
C CYS A 124 2.58 11.86 -16.60
N GLY A 125 3.61 11.07 -16.37
CA GLY A 125 4.91 11.20 -17.02
C GLY A 125 5.66 12.47 -16.64
N SER A 126 5.36 13.06 -15.47
CA SER A 126 6.07 14.23 -14.95
C SER A 126 7.58 13.97 -14.87
N ARG A 127 8.39 15.00 -15.18
CA ARG A 127 9.85 15.00 -15.02
C ARG A 127 10.33 15.75 -13.77
N GLN A 128 9.38 16.24 -12.96
CA GLN A 128 9.63 17.05 -11.79
C GLN A 128 9.05 16.43 -10.52
N TYR A 129 7.92 15.75 -10.67
CA TYR A 129 7.14 15.17 -9.59
C TYR A 129 7.28 13.65 -9.70
N HIS A 130 8.23 13.10 -8.96
CA HIS A 130 8.55 11.68 -8.93
C HIS A 130 8.27 11.10 -7.55
N ASP A 131 7.87 9.83 -7.53
CA ASP A 131 7.79 9.07 -6.30
C ASP A 131 9.21 8.93 -5.70
N TYR A 132 9.30 9.01 -4.38
CA TYR A 132 10.52 8.60 -3.67
C TYR A 132 10.35 7.16 -3.23
N HIS A 133 11.15 6.29 -3.84
CA HIS A 133 11.22 4.87 -3.56
C HIS A 133 12.19 4.61 -2.41
N LEU A 134 11.69 4.01 -1.33
CA LEU A 134 12.47 3.67 -0.14
C LEU A 134 12.43 2.15 0.07
N TRP A 135 13.52 1.62 0.64
CA TRP A 135 13.62 0.21 1.00
C TRP A 135 13.64 0.05 2.51
N VAL A 136 12.68 -0.70 3.06
CA VAL A 136 12.60 -1.02 4.49
C VAL A 136 12.74 -2.52 4.70
N VAL A 137 13.62 -2.91 5.62
CA VAL A 137 13.89 -4.31 5.96
C VAL A 137 13.59 -4.58 7.44
N ALA A 138 13.26 -5.84 7.75
CA ALA A 138 13.01 -6.28 9.12
C ALA A 138 14.26 -6.20 10.01
N ASN A 139 15.43 -6.61 9.49
CA ASN A 139 16.68 -6.56 10.24
C ASN A 139 17.67 -5.55 9.67
N SER A 140 18.38 -4.85 10.56
CA SER A 140 19.37 -3.83 10.19
C SER A 140 20.56 -4.37 9.39
N THR A 141 20.72 -5.69 9.24
CA THR A 141 21.78 -6.32 8.42
C THR A 141 21.30 -6.74 7.04
N ASP A 142 20.00 -6.71 6.78
CA ASP A 142 19.41 -7.24 5.55
C ASP A 142 19.69 -6.35 4.32
N GLY A 143 19.54 -6.93 3.13
CA GLY A 143 19.69 -6.24 1.86
C GLY A 143 18.34 -5.95 1.19
N LYS A 144 18.37 -5.18 0.10
CA LYS A 144 17.19 -4.89 -0.74
C LYS A 144 16.44 -6.11 -1.27
N PRO A 145 17.07 -7.27 -1.59
CA PRO A 145 16.35 -8.47 -2.03
C PRO A 145 15.23 -8.96 -1.10
N VAL A 146 15.25 -8.56 0.18
CA VAL A 146 14.27 -8.95 1.20
C VAL A 146 13.56 -7.75 1.83
N SER A 147 13.58 -6.59 1.17
CA SER A 147 12.88 -5.40 1.66
C SER A 147 11.44 -5.32 1.17
N VAL A 148 10.59 -4.67 1.96
CA VAL A 148 9.33 -4.08 1.47
C VAL A 148 9.66 -2.70 0.90
N VAL A 149 9.14 -2.43 -0.29
CA VAL A 149 9.21 -1.10 -0.91
C VAL A 149 8.14 -0.22 -0.28
N VAL A 150 8.52 1.01 0.04
CA VAL A 150 7.59 2.02 0.54
C VAL A 150 7.83 3.31 -0.21
N GLU A 151 6.77 4.00 -0.63
CA GLU A 151 6.93 5.16 -1.51
C GLU A 151 6.22 6.42 -1.02
N ILE A 152 6.91 7.55 -1.19
CA ILE A 152 6.32 8.87 -1.01
C ILE A 152 5.90 9.37 -2.38
N SER A 153 4.61 9.49 -2.64
CA SER A 153 4.14 10.12 -3.88
C SER A 153 4.25 11.65 -3.82
N PRO A 154 4.45 12.35 -4.96
CA PRO A 154 4.55 13.80 -5.02
C PRO A 154 3.39 14.55 -4.36
N ARG A 155 2.19 13.98 -4.43
CA ARG A 155 0.97 14.54 -3.83
C ARG A 155 1.09 14.65 -2.31
N VAL A 156 1.64 13.62 -1.66
CA VAL A 156 1.90 13.64 -0.22
C VAL A 156 3.14 14.47 0.10
N LEU A 157 4.19 14.38 -0.72
CA LEU A 157 5.42 15.16 -0.51
C LEU A 157 5.16 16.68 -0.48
N ALA A 158 4.18 17.17 -1.24
CA ALA A 158 3.83 18.58 -1.32
C ALA A 158 3.44 19.21 0.04
N SER A 159 2.90 18.41 0.96
CA SER A 159 2.54 18.85 2.33
C SER A 159 3.60 18.51 3.39
N HIS A 160 4.69 17.83 3.03
CA HIS A 160 5.71 17.32 3.96
C HIS A 160 7.12 17.86 3.66
N SER A 161 7.34 19.15 3.93
CA SER A 161 8.59 19.86 3.60
C SER A 161 9.87 19.32 4.27
N THR A 162 9.74 18.48 5.31
CA THR A 162 10.84 17.81 6.02
C THR A 162 11.25 16.48 5.40
N TRP A 163 10.42 15.89 4.53
CA TRP A 163 10.65 14.62 3.84
C TRP A 163 11.61 14.80 2.66
N ARG A 164 12.75 15.42 2.94
CA ARG A 164 13.79 15.73 1.97
C ARG A 164 14.60 14.47 1.70
N GLN A 165 14.97 14.29 0.44
CA GLN A 165 15.81 13.18 0.02
C GLN A 165 17.11 13.12 0.83
N SER A 166 17.74 14.26 1.12
CA SER A 166 18.95 14.32 1.97
C SER A 166 18.73 13.84 3.41
N THR A 167 17.56 14.11 4.00
CA THR A 167 17.22 13.63 5.34
C THR A 167 17.03 12.11 5.33
N LEU A 168 16.26 11.60 4.37
CA LEU A 168 15.97 10.18 4.23
C LEU A 168 17.24 9.39 3.85
N SER A 169 18.10 9.92 2.98
CA SER A 169 19.40 9.34 2.66
C SER A 169 20.31 9.25 3.87
N ARG A 170 20.30 10.26 4.76
CA ARG A 170 21.06 10.19 6.02
C ARG A 170 20.52 9.07 6.91
N LEU A 171 19.20 9.01 7.11
CA LEU A 171 18.56 7.94 7.89
C LEU A 171 18.89 6.56 7.32
N ALA A 172 18.84 6.41 5.99
CA ALA A 172 19.17 5.19 5.27
C ALA A 172 20.63 4.77 5.44
N SER A 173 21.58 5.72 5.32
CA SER A 173 23.01 5.46 5.49
C SER A 173 23.36 4.96 6.89
N GLN A 174 22.58 5.37 7.89
CA GLN A 174 22.70 4.96 9.27
C GLN A 174 21.91 3.69 9.58
N ARG A 175 21.19 3.14 8.59
CA ARG A 175 20.20 2.07 8.76
C ARG A 175 19.29 2.35 9.95
N THR A 176 18.74 3.56 9.98
CA THR A 176 17.94 4.02 11.13
C THR A 176 16.65 3.21 11.21
N ARG A 177 16.28 2.82 12.44
CA ARG A 177 14.97 2.21 12.70
C ARG A 177 13.86 3.23 12.46
N VAL A 178 12.89 2.86 11.64
CA VAL A 178 11.78 3.71 11.20
C VAL A 178 10.43 3.04 11.45
N ARG A 179 9.40 3.85 11.63
CA ARG A 179 8.01 3.43 11.41
C ARG A 179 7.47 4.16 10.20
N ILE A 180 6.90 3.39 9.29
CA ILE A 180 6.33 3.91 8.05
C ILE A 180 4.84 3.58 8.08
N SER A 181 4.00 4.61 7.98
CA SER A 181 2.55 4.44 7.92
C SER A 181 2.01 4.88 6.57
N GLY A 182 1.15 4.09 5.97
CA GLY A 182 0.60 4.37 4.65
C GLY A 182 -0.46 3.34 4.26
N TRP A 183 -0.84 3.35 2.99
CA TRP A 183 -1.69 2.32 2.44
C TRP A 183 -0.89 1.12 1.99
N LEU A 184 -1.43 -0.09 2.18
CA LEU A 184 -0.89 -1.25 1.49
C LEU A 184 -1.40 -1.27 0.04
N MET A 185 -0.58 -1.76 -0.88
CA MET A 185 -0.89 -1.79 -2.32
C MET A 185 -0.11 -2.91 -3.01
N TRP A 186 -0.73 -3.66 -3.91
CA TRP A 186 -0.02 -4.63 -4.75
C TRP A 186 0.49 -3.93 -6.01
N ASP A 187 1.80 -3.88 -6.24
CA ASP A 187 2.37 -3.30 -7.46
C ASP A 187 2.69 -4.38 -8.50
N GLU A 188 1.72 -4.70 -9.37
CA GLU A 188 1.90 -5.72 -10.41
C GLU A 188 2.90 -5.31 -11.52
N ASP A 189 3.40 -4.07 -11.56
CA ASP A 189 4.22 -3.58 -12.67
C ASP A 189 5.68 -4.06 -12.63
N HIS A 190 6.16 -4.55 -11.46
CA HIS A 190 7.59 -4.80 -11.20
C HIS A 190 7.98 -6.23 -10.75
N PRO A 191 7.39 -7.32 -11.31
CA PRO A 191 7.76 -8.70 -10.92
C PRO A 191 9.25 -9.01 -11.14
N GLU A 192 9.91 -8.34 -12.09
CA GLU A 192 11.34 -8.51 -12.37
C GLU A 192 12.27 -8.08 -11.23
N GLN A 193 11.76 -7.32 -10.26
CA GLN A 193 12.57 -6.78 -9.16
C GLN A 193 12.63 -7.69 -7.93
N ILE A 194 11.78 -8.72 -7.88
CA ILE A 194 11.69 -9.68 -6.77
C ILE A 194 13.01 -10.44 -6.62
N GLY A 195 13.54 -10.50 -5.40
CA GLY A 195 14.83 -11.14 -5.08
C GLY A 195 16.07 -10.35 -5.53
N LEU A 196 15.90 -9.18 -6.14
CA LEU A 196 16.99 -8.29 -6.55
C LEU A 196 16.99 -6.99 -5.75
N SER A 197 15.87 -6.28 -5.80
CA SER A 197 15.70 -4.97 -5.18
C SER A 197 14.43 -4.86 -4.32
N ARG A 198 13.65 -5.94 -4.20
CA ARG A 198 12.50 -6.05 -3.30
C ARG A 198 12.23 -7.52 -2.99
N GLY A 199 11.58 -7.80 -1.86
CA GLY A 199 11.19 -9.16 -1.48
C GLY A 199 9.76 -9.55 -1.87
N THR A 200 8.91 -8.57 -2.16
CA THR A 200 7.49 -8.73 -2.46
C THR A 200 7.00 -7.62 -3.40
N LEU A 201 5.86 -7.82 -4.05
CA LEU A 201 5.17 -6.77 -4.83
C LEU A 201 4.21 -5.94 -3.97
N TRP A 202 3.96 -6.36 -2.73
CA TRP A 202 3.33 -5.49 -1.76
C TRP A 202 4.21 -4.28 -1.44
N GLU A 203 3.62 -3.09 -1.51
CA GLU A 203 4.24 -1.83 -1.11
C GLU A 203 3.42 -1.15 -0.02
N VAL A 204 4.09 -0.33 0.81
CA VAL A 204 3.39 0.72 1.55
C VAL A 204 3.42 1.99 0.69
N HIS A 205 2.37 2.19 -0.10
CA HIS A 205 2.25 3.26 -1.10
C HIS A 205 0.80 3.76 -1.19
N PRO A 206 0.56 5.07 -0.98
CA PRO A 206 1.52 6.08 -0.51
C PRO A 206 1.76 6.02 0.99
N ILE A 207 2.95 6.48 1.40
CA ILE A 207 3.28 6.78 2.79
C ILE A 207 2.59 8.09 3.22
N HIS A 208 1.98 8.09 4.41
CA HIS A 208 1.35 9.24 5.06
C HIS A 208 2.02 9.65 6.38
N LYS A 209 2.88 8.81 6.96
CA LYS A 209 3.65 9.16 8.17
C LYS A 209 5.01 8.47 8.18
N ILE A 210 6.03 9.21 8.58
CA ILE A 210 7.37 8.68 8.81
C ILE A 210 7.78 9.04 10.24
N GLU A 211 8.15 8.03 11.01
CA GLU A 211 8.80 8.20 12.31
C GLU A 211 10.16 7.53 12.30
N TYR A 212 11.12 8.08 13.01
CA TYR A 212 12.46 7.51 13.14
C TYR A 212 12.88 7.46 14.61
N PHE A 213 13.62 6.41 14.96
CA PHE A 213 14.10 6.21 16.32
C PHE A 213 15.43 6.94 16.53
N SER A 214 15.48 7.85 17.50
CA SER A 214 16.69 8.63 17.79
C SER A 214 16.75 9.06 19.25
N GLY A 215 17.85 8.68 19.93
CA GLY A 215 18.07 9.02 21.34
C GLY A 215 17.05 8.37 22.27
N GLY A 216 16.71 7.10 22.04
CA GLY A 216 15.80 6.32 22.88
C GLY A 216 14.31 6.62 22.69
N ARG A 217 13.93 7.42 21.69
CA ARG A 217 12.53 7.80 21.43
C ARG A 217 12.23 7.86 19.94
N TRP A 218 10.95 7.67 19.62
CA TRP A 218 10.40 7.94 18.29
C TRP A 218 10.24 9.44 18.07
N ARG A 219 10.53 9.88 16.85
CA ARG A 219 10.34 11.25 16.39
C ARG A 219 9.63 11.20 15.04
N THR A 220 8.61 12.04 14.87
CA THR A 220 8.00 12.25 13.55
C THR A 220 8.93 13.11 12.70
N LEU A 221 9.08 12.70 11.44
CA LEU A 221 9.85 13.45 10.45
C LEU A 221 9.05 14.62 9.88
#